data_AF-A0A557ZZF4-F1
#
_entry.id   AF-A0A557ZZF4-F1
#
_cell.length_a   1.000
_cell.length_b   1.000
_cell.length_c   1.000
_cell.angle_alpha   90.00
_cell.angle_beta   90.00
_cell.angle_gamma   90.00
#
_symmetry.space_group_name_H-M   'P 1'
#
loop_
_entity.id
_entity.type
_entity.pdbx_description
1 polymer ?
#
loop_
_entity_poly.entity_id
_entity_poly.type
_entity_poly.pdbx_seq_one_letter_code
_entity_poly.pdbx_strand_id
1 'polypeptide(L)'
;MLVDLENVVGFRPKRRTLRSRMTALLDAAGPWHHAVAAYACIEDADDATASTLAALGVAPLRVTPGPDAAELALLAHARRMQADGCTRFTVCSGDHAFAVLGDADASTLEVLVWQGQPVAAGLAAAADHVHRLPRLGEGDIPVRPENTGNLGRLTQRRATSRSKRQPQLPWDGLVTGFATGIGIVLGARLGSLLWPGAAVDERRGPR
;
A
#
# COMPACT_ATOMS: atom_id res chain seq x y z
N MET A 1 -2.39 5.27 -6.64
CA MET A 1 -1.23 4.44 -7.01
C MET A 1 -1.25 3.17 -6.18
N LEU A 2 -1.14 2.02 -6.84
CA LEU A 2 -1.19 0.67 -6.26
C LEU A 2 0.16 0.02 -6.49
N VAL A 3 0.85 -0.41 -5.42
CA VAL A 3 2.20 -0.95 -5.52
C VAL A 3 2.22 -2.37 -4.98
N ASP A 4 2.54 -3.31 -5.86
CA ASP A 4 2.88 -4.67 -5.48
C ASP A 4 4.37 -4.71 -5.14
N LEU A 5 4.66 -4.69 -3.83
CA LEU A 5 6.01 -4.47 -3.36
C LEU A 5 6.94 -5.63 -3.71
N GLU A 6 6.42 -6.86 -3.73
CA GLU A 6 7.19 -8.05 -4.04
C GLU A 6 7.60 -8.06 -5.51
N ASN A 7 6.72 -7.62 -6.40
CA ASN A 7 6.99 -7.55 -7.83
C ASN A 7 8.02 -6.47 -8.19
N VAL A 8 7.98 -5.30 -7.53
CA VAL A 8 8.85 -4.16 -7.88
C VAL A 8 10.11 -4.00 -7.02
N VAL A 9 10.06 -4.39 -5.75
CA VAL A 9 11.18 -4.24 -4.81
C VAL A 9 11.81 -5.60 -4.50
N GLY A 10 11.02 -6.68 -4.57
CA GLY A 10 11.43 -8.03 -4.19
C GLY A 10 10.99 -8.36 -2.76
N PHE A 11 11.13 -9.65 -2.41
CA PHE A 11 10.78 -10.13 -1.08
C PHE A 11 11.76 -9.64 0.00
N ARG A 12 11.24 -9.14 1.12
CA ARG A 12 12.00 -8.67 2.30
C ARG A 12 13.20 -7.77 1.94
N PRO A 13 12.97 -6.64 1.27
CA PRO A 13 14.05 -5.80 0.79
C PRO A 13 14.78 -5.10 1.95
N LYS A 14 16.09 -4.88 1.80
CA LYS A 14 16.83 -3.99 2.70
C LYS A 14 16.20 -2.60 2.69
N ARG A 15 16.13 -1.93 3.85
CA ARG A 15 15.53 -0.59 4.00
C ARG A 15 16.02 0.45 2.98
N ARG A 16 17.32 0.43 2.67
CA ARG A 16 17.93 1.31 1.66
C ARG A 16 17.37 1.04 0.26
N THR A 17 17.29 -0.23 -0.14
CA THR A 17 16.74 -0.67 -1.44
C THR A 17 15.26 -0.30 -1.54
N LEU A 18 14.49 -0.59 -0.49
CA LEU A 18 13.07 -0.22 -0.40
C LEU A 18 12.88 1.28 -0.62
N ARG A 19 13.60 2.10 0.15
CA ARG A 19 13.50 3.55 0.03
C ARG A 19 13.86 4.03 -1.38
N SER A 20 15.00 3.60 -1.91
CA SER A 20 15.46 4.05 -3.23
C SER A 20 14.49 3.69 -4.35
N ARG A 21 14.00 2.44 -4.38
CA ARG A 21 13.07 1.99 -5.41
C ARG A 21 11.70 2.65 -5.29
N MET A 22 11.19 2.79 -4.07
CA MET A 22 9.91 3.45 -3.84
C MET A 22 9.96 4.93 -4.21
N THR A 23 11.04 5.66 -3.84
CA THR A 23 11.21 7.05 -4.28
C THR A 23 11.21 7.16 -5.81
N ALA A 24 11.97 6.32 -6.51
CA ALA A 24 11.99 6.35 -7.97
C ALA A 24 10.63 6.03 -8.62
N LEU A 25 9.85 5.10 -8.03
CA LEU A 25 8.49 4.81 -8.49
C LEU A 25 7.54 5.98 -8.26
N LEU A 26 7.61 6.62 -7.09
CA LEU A 26 6.77 7.76 -6.73
C LEU A 26 7.09 8.99 -7.60
N ASP A 27 8.37 9.25 -7.87
CA ASP A 27 8.81 10.32 -8.76
C ASP A 27 8.32 10.09 -10.19
N ALA A 28 8.40 8.85 -10.67
CA ALA A 28 7.97 8.48 -12.01
C ALA A 28 6.45 8.46 -12.19
N ALA A 29 5.69 8.16 -11.14
CA ALA A 29 4.23 8.22 -11.17
C ALA A 29 3.66 9.64 -11.31
N GLY A 30 4.49 10.66 -11.05
CA GLY A 30 4.05 12.05 -11.07
C GLY A 30 3.07 12.36 -9.93
N PRO A 31 2.16 13.32 -10.11
CA PRO A 31 1.18 13.67 -9.08
C PRO A 31 0.22 12.51 -8.76
N TRP A 32 0.13 12.14 -7.49
CA TRP A 32 -0.82 11.15 -6.99
C TRP A 32 -1.56 11.69 -5.76
N HIS A 33 -2.85 11.34 -5.63
CA HIS A 33 -3.64 11.68 -4.45
C HIS A 33 -3.40 10.69 -3.29
N HIS A 34 -3.24 9.41 -3.62
CA HIS A 34 -3.08 8.34 -2.64
C HIS A 34 -2.19 7.22 -3.20
N ALA A 35 -1.29 6.70 -2.37
CA ALA A 35 -0.41 5.59 -2.69
C ALA A 35 -0.52 4.49 -1.63
N VAL A 36 -0.73 3.25 -2.08
CA VAL A 36 -0.79 2.05 -1.24
C VAL A 36 0.22 1.04 -1.75
N ALA A 37 0.95 0.39 -0.83
CA ALA A 37 1.85 -0.70 -1.17
C ALA A 37 1.48 -1.96 -0.40
N ALA A 38 1.18 -3.05 -1.10
CA ALA A 38 0.89 -4.34 -0.51
C ALA A 38 2.13 -5.25 -0.49
N TYR A 39 2.27 -6.01 0.59
CA TYR A 39 3.36 -6.97 0.79
C TYR A 39 2.99 -8.00 1.85
N ALA A 40 3.51 -9.21 1.71
CA ALA A 40 3.30 -10.26 2.70
C ALA A 40 4.12 -10.02 3.98
N CYS A 41 3.50 -10.21 5.13
CA CYS A 41 4.15 -10.15 6.43
C CYS A 41 3.61 -11.23 7.39
N ILE A 42 4.50 -11.92 8.11
CA ILE A 42 4.14 -13.01 9.05
C ILE A 42 4.10 -12.51 10.50
N GLU A 43 4.87 -11.47 10.84
CA GLU A 43 5.10 -11.04 12.23
C GLU A 43 4.72 -9.57 12.44
N ASP A 44 4.15 -9.27 13.62
CA ASP A 44 3.70 -7.91 13.99
C ASP A 44 4.79 -7.05 14.65
N ALA A 45 5.89 -7.65 15.12
CA ALA A 45 6.93 -6.92 15.85
C ALA A 45 7.90 -6.20 14.91
N ASP A 46 7.92 -4.86 15.02
CA ASP A 46 8.84 -3.91 14.36
C ASP A 46 9.00 -4.08 12.83
N ASP A 47 7.89 -3.90 12.12
CA ASP A 47 7.88 -3.90 10.65
C ASP A 47 8.53 -2.64 10.07
N ALA A 48 9.85 -2.73 9.86
CA ALA A 48 10.66 -1.70 9.23
C ALA A 48 10.21 -1.35 7.79
N THR A 49 9.52 -2.26 7.09
CA THR A 49 8.93 -2.00 5.76
C THR A 49 7.77 -1.03 5.90
N ALA A 50 6.82 -1.31 6.79
CA ALA A 50 5.71 -0.40 7.08
C ALA A 50 6.19 1.00 7.46
N SER A 51 7.14 1.10 8.40
CA SER A 51 7.67 2.39 8.84
C SER A 51 8.38 3.15 7.71
N THR A 52 9.03 2.44 6.79
CA THR A 52 9.71 3.06 5.66
C THR A 52 8.72 3.54 4.60
N LEU A 53 7.67 2.76 4.31
CA LEU A 53 6.58 3.16 3.42
C LEU A 53 5.83 4.38 3.97
N ALA A 54 5.48 4.37 5.26
CA ALA A 54 4.82 5.49 5.92
C ALA A 54 5.66 6.77 5.86
N ALA A 55 6.98 6.67 6.06
CA ALA A 55 7.90 7.81 5.93
C ALA A 55 7.99 8.37 4.49
N LEU A 56 7.56 7.60 3.49
CA LEU A 56 7.46 8.04 2.09
C LEU A 56 6.04 8.50 1.71
N GLY A 57 5.11 8.56 2.67
CA GLY A 57 3.71 8.90 2.40
C GLY A 57 2.93 7.78 1.71
N VAL A 58 3.43 6.55 1.73
CA VAL A 58 2.77 5.38 1.15
C VAL A 58 2.10 4.59 2.26
N ALA A 59 0.80 4.33 2.14
CA ALA A 59 0.06 3.52 3.10
C ALA A 59 0.47 2.04 2.97
N PRO A 60 1.01 1.42 4.03
CA PRO A 60 1.35 0.00 3.98
C PRO A 60 0.09 -0.86 4.08
N LEU A 61 -0.07 -1.80 3.16
CA LEU A 61 -1.13 -2.80 3.14
C LEU A 61 -0.53 -4.18 3.41
N ARG A 62 -0.40 -4.54 4.68
CA ARG A 62 0.10 -5.85 5.08
C ARG A 62 -0.91 -6.93 4.74
N VAL A 63 -0.43 -8.03 4.17
CA VAL A 63 -1.25 -9.23 3.93
C VAL A 63 -0.61 -10.45 4.56
N THR A 64 -1.43 -11.41 4.96
CA THR A 64 -0.95 -12.75 5.32
C THR A 64 -0.33 -13.37 4.06
N PRO A 65 0.87 -13.98 4.13
CA PRO A 65 1.47 -14.58 2.96
C PRO A 65 0.58 -15.67 2.38
N GLY A 66 0.46 -15.66 1.05
CA GLY A 66 -0.29 -16.62 0.28
C GLY A 66 -0.18 -16.30 -1.20
N PRO A 67 -0.57 -17.23 -2.07
CA PRO A 67 -0.66 -16.98 -3.50
C PRO A 67 -1.55 -15.76 -3.75
N ASP A 68 -1.06 -14.83 -4.57
CA ASP A 68 -1.77 -13.64 -5.04
C ASP A 68 -2.32 -12.73 -3.92
N ALA A 69 -1.81 -12.85 -2.69
CA ALA A 69 -2.39 -12.17 -1.53
C ALA A 69 -2.28 -10.64 -1.63
N ALA A 70 -1.15 -10.14 -2.14
CA ALA A 70 -0.91 -8.71 -2.29
C ALA A 70 -1.80 -8.13 -3.39
N GLU A 71 -1.90 -8.83 -4.51
CA GLU A 71 -2.67 -8.51 -5.70
C GLU A 71 -4.16 -8.44 -5.37
N LEU A 72 -4.70 -9.46 -4.69
CA LEU A 72 -6.08 -9.48 -4.24
C LEU A 72 -6.41 -8.33 -3.28
N ALA A 73 -5.49 -8.01 -2.35
CA ALA A 73 -5.69 -6.91 -1.42
C ALA A 73 -5.66 -5.54 -2.12
N LEU A 74 -4.77 -5.35 -3.10
CA LEU A 74 -4.71 -4.13 -3.92
C LEU A 74 -5.94 -3.98 -4.80
N LEU A 75 -6.42 -5.05 -5.43
CA LEU A 75 -7.66 -5.04 -6.23
C LEU A 75 -8.88 -4.72 -5.35
N ALA A 76 -8.96 -5.28 -4.14
CA ALA A 76 -10.01 -4.95 -3.19
C ALA A 76 -9.96 -3.47 -2.79
N HIS A 77 -8.76 -2.91 -2.59
CA HIS A 77 -8.59 -1.48 -2.34
C HIS A 77 -9.01 -0.63 -3.55
N ALA A 78 -8.58 -1.00 -4.76
CA ALA A 78 -8.92 -0.31 -6.00
C ALA A 78 -10.45 -0.24 -6.21
N ARG A 79 -11.16 -1.35 -5.99
CA ARG A 79 -12.62 -1.41 -6.09
C ARG A 79 -13.33 -0.49 -5.10
N ARG A 80 -12.81 -0.39 -3.87
CA ARG A 80 -13.33 0.59 -2.90
C ARG A 80 -13.11 2.02 -3.39
N MET A 81 -11.91 2.32 -3.88
CA MET A 81 -11.61 3.64 -4.44
C MET A 81 -12.47 3.97 -5.67
N GLN A 82 -12.76 3.00 -6.53
CA GLN A 82 -13.69 3.17 -7.67
C GLN A 82 -15.11 3.50 -7.18
N ALA A 83 -15.59 2.82 -6.13
CA ALA A 83 -16.88 3.13 -5.52
C ALA A 83 -16.91 4.56 -4.93
N ASP A 84 -15.77 5.07 -4.49
CA ASP A 84 -15.59 6.45 -4.01
C ASP A 84 -15.34 7.46 -5.17
N GLY A 85 -15.43 7.02 -6.43
CA GLY A 85 -15.31 7.88 -7.62
C GLY A 85 -13.90 8.01 -8.20
N CYS A 86 -12.94 7.18 -7.78
CA CYS A 86 -11.60 7.17 -8.37
C CYS A 86 -11.63 6.53 -9.78
N THR A 87 -11.18 7.28 -10.77
CA THR A 87 -11.18 6.89 -12.19
C THR A 87 -9.78 6.75 -12.78
N ARG A 88 -8.72 6.88 -11.98
CA ARG A 88 -7.33 6.78 -12.47
C ARG A 88 -6.50 5.93 -11.55
N PHE A 89 -5.93 4.87 -12.11
CA PHE A 89 -5.06 3.95 -11.40
C PHE A 89 -3.70 3.89 -12.06
N THR A 90 -2.66 4.13 -11.27
CA THR A 90 -1.28 3.80 -11.61
C THR A 90 -0.90 2.55 -10.83
N VAL A 91 -0.58 1.46 -11.52
CA VAL A 91 -0.21 0.16 -10.95
C VAL A 91 1.28 -0.08 -11.13
N CYS A 92 1.97 -0.41 -10.05
CA CYS A 92 3.36 -0.83 -10.05
C CYS A 92 3.43 -2.35 -9.88
N SER A 93 3.13 -3.08 -10.95
CA SER A 93 3.22 -4.55 -11.05
C SER A 93 3.22 -4.96 -12.53
N GLY A 94 3.79 -6.13 -12.84
CA GLY A 94 3.67 -6.78 -14.14
C GLY A 94 2.56 -7.84 -14.23
N ASP A 95 1.79 -8.04 -13.15
CA ASP A 95 0.86 -9.16 -13.03
C ASP A 95 -0.46 -8.98 -13.82
N HIS A 96 -0.92 -10.07 -14.45
CA HIS A 96 -2.18 -10.10 -15.21
C HIS A 96 -3.43 -9.78 -14.38
N ALA A 97 -3.41 -10.00 -13.06
CA ALA A 97 -4.56 -9.78 -12.19
C ALA A 97 -5.06 -8.31 -12.23
N PHE A 98 -4.17 -7.36 -12.51
CA PHE A 98 -4.50 -5.94 -12.59
C PHE A 98 -5.19 -5.52 -13.90
N ALA A 99 -5.24 -6.40 -14.92
CA ALA A 99 -5.89 -6.10 -16.19
C ALA A 99 -7.38 -5.73 -16.01
N VAL A 100 -8.03 -6.31 -14.99
CA VAL A 100 -9.43 -6.02 -14.64
C VAL A 100 -9.71 -4.54 -14.31
N LEU A 101 -8.68 -3.75 -14.00
CA LEU A 101 -8.82 -2.31 -13.75
C LEU A 101 -8.95 -1.51 -15.06
N GLY A 102 -8.48 -2.04 -16.19
CA GLY A 102 -8.62 -1.41 -17.51
C GLY A 102 -9.97 -1.72 -18.18
N ASP A 103 -10.61 -2.84 -17.81
CA ASP A 103 -11.91 -3.24 -18.37
C ASP A 103 -13.09 -2.40 -17.85
N ALA A 104 -12.90 -1.61 -16.79
CA ALA A 104 -13.94 -0.74 -16.29
C ALA A 104 -14.03 0.51 -17.16
N ASP A 105 -15.13 0.65 -17.93
CA ASP A 105 -15.39 1.68 -18.95
C ASP A 105 -15.10 3.15 -18.56
N ALA A 106 -14.91 3.44 -17.27
CA ALA A 106 -14.68 4.78 -16.75
C ALA A 106 -13.32 4.97 -16.06
N SER A 107 -12.41 3.98 -16.07
CA SER A 107 -11.09 4.12 -15.46
C SER A 107 -9.94 4.11 -16.45
N THR A 108 -8.98 5.01 -16.22
CA THR A 108 -7.68 5.01 -16.87
C THR A 108 -6.70 4.15 -16.06
N LEU A 109 -5.94 3.32 -16.77
CA LEU A 109 -4.96 2.40 -16.21
C LEU A 109 -3.57 2.69 -16.78
N GLU A 110 -2.68 3.15 -15.90
CA GLU A 110 -1.26 3.30 -16.19
C GLU A 110 -0.47 2.21 -15.45
N VAL A 111 0.51 1.62 -16.13
CA VAL A 111 1.38 0.58 -15.57
C VAL A 111 2.81 1.10 -15.50
N LEU A 112 3.41 1.04 -14.31
CA LEU A 112 4.81 1.36 -14.07
C LEU A 112 5.59 0.09 -13.72
N VAL A 113 6.57 -0.25 -14.54
CA VAL A 113 7.44 -1.41 -14.31
C VAL A 113 8.90 -1.06 -14.55
N TRP A 114 9.82 -1.84 -14.01
CA TRP A 114 11.23 -1.69 -14.33
C TRP A 114 11.53 -2.20 -15.76
N GLN A 115 12.56 -1.65 -16.39
CA GLN A 115 13.08 -2.16 -17.66
C GLN A 115 13.46 -3.63 -17.52
N GLY A 116 13.12 -4.44 -18.52
CA GLY A 116 13.32 -5.90 -18.49
C GLY A 116 12.44 -6.67 -17.51
N GLN A 117 11.55 -6.01 -16.75
CA GLN A 117 10.51 -6.70 -15.99
C GLN A 117 9.41 -7.16 -16.98
N PRO A 118 9.00 -8.44 -16.92
CA PRO A 118 7.92 -8.94 -17.74
C PRO A 118 6.60 -8.24 -17.35
N VAL A 119 5.76 -8.00 -18.35
CA VAL A 119 4.39 -7.50 -18.17
C VAL A 119 3.48 -8.49 -18.85
N ALA A 120 2.47 -9.00 -18.14
CA ALA A 120 1.50 -9.90 -18.72
C ALA A 120 0.82 -9.25 -19.93
N ALA A 121 0.65 -10.01 -21.03
CA ALA A 121 0.08 -9.48 -22.26
C ALA A 121 -1.33 -8.88 -22.06
N GLY A 122 -2.16 -9.52 -21.22
CA GLY A 122 -3.48 -9.01 -20.87
C GLY A 122 -3.43 -7.67 -20.14
N LEU A 123 -2.51 -7.50 -19.18
CA LEU A 123 -2.31 -6.22 -18.49
C LEU A 123 -1.82 -5.14 -19.47
N ALA A 124 -0.87 -5.48 -20.35
CA ALA A 124 -0.36 -4.54 -21.34
C ALA A 124 -1.44 -4.10 -22.35
N ALA A 125 -2.39 -4.99 -22.69
CA ALA A 125 -3.50 -4.67 -23.57
C ALA A 125 -4.59 -3.83 -22.87
N ALA A 126 -4.81 -4.06 -21.58
CA ALA A 126 -5.79 -3.31 -20.78
C ALA A 126 -5.30 -1.94 -20.31
N ALA A 127 -3.98 -1.71 -20.28
CA ALA A 127 -3.40 -0.45 -19.86
C ALA A 127 -3.42 0.61 -20.97
N ASP A 128 -3.79 1.84 -20.64
CA ASP A 128 -3.65 2.99 -21.54
C ASP A 128 -2.17 3.25 -21.85
N HIS A 129 -1.32 3.13 -20.82
CA HIS A 129 0.11 3.38 -20.91
C HIS A 129 0.93 2.40 -20.08
N VAL A 130 2.02 1.91 -20.64
CA VAL A 130 3.03 1.11 -19.94
C VAL A 130 4.35 1.88 -19.91
N HIS A 131 4.71 2.37 -18.74
CA HIS A 131 5.93 3.10 -18.47
C HIS A 131 7.01 2.18 -17.93
N ARG A 132 8.19 2.19 -18.58
CA ARG A 132 9.34 1.37 -18.20
C ARG A 132 10.45 2.22 -17.60
N LEU A 133 10.73 2.02 -16.32
CA LEU A 133 11.74 2.77 -15.58
C LEU A 133 13.12 2.10 -15.67
N PRO A 134 14.22 2.85 -15.77
CA PRO A 134 15.56 2.27 -15.67
C PRO A 134 15.71 1.46 -14.39
N ARG A 135 16.31 0.26 -14.47
CA ARG A 135 16.64 -0.52 -13.27
C ARG A 135 17.74 0.21 -12.49
N LEU A 136 17.49 0.48 -11.23
CA LEU A 136 18.52 0.98 -10.32
C LEU A 136 19.50 -0.16 -10.01
N GLY A 137 20.76 -0.01 -10.41
CA GLY A 137 21.84 -0.91 -10.00
C GLY A 137 22.15 -0.76 -8.51
N GLU A 138 22.81 -1.75 -7.90
CA GLU A 138 23.26 -1.66 -6.49
C GLU A 138 24.20 -0.47 -6.25
N GLY A 139 24.94 -0.03 -7.28
CA GLY A 139 25.83 1.13 -7.25
C GLY A 139 25.15 2.47 -7.50
N ASP A 140 23.93 2.48 -8.07
CA ASP A 140 23.22 3.71 -8.43
C ASP A 140 22.39 4.28 -7.29
N ILE A 141 22.31 3.57 -6.15
CA ILE A 141 21.62 4.08 -4.97
C ILE A 141 22.47 5.22 -4.42
N PRO A 142 22.01 6.49 -4.49
CA PRO A 142 22.78 7.61 -3.99
C PRO A 142 23.12 7.34 -2.53
N VAL A 143 24.41 7.25 -2.21
CA VAL A 143 24.85 7.35 -0.83
C VAL A 143 24.50 8.77 -0.43
N ARG A 144 23.40 8.93 0.32
CA ARG A 144 23.10 10.21 0.96
C ARG A 144 24.39 10.62 1.67
N PRO A 145 24.98 11.80 1.38
CA PRO A 145 26.18 12.20 2.07
C PRO A 145 25.85 12.17 3.55
N GLU A 146 26.54 11.28 4.28
CA GLU A 146 26.57 11.39 5.73
C GLU A 146 26.93 12.83 6.01
N ASN A 147 26.13 13.44 6.87
CA ASN A 147 26.37 14.76 7.38
C ASN A 147 27.71 14.67 8.12
N THR A 148 28.83 14.84 7.40
CA THR A 148 30.15 15.12 7.97
C THR A 148 30.02 16.53 8.53
N GLY A 149 29.32 16.60 9.67
CA GLY A 149 29.35 17.68 10.62
C GLY A 149 30.80 17.80 11.06
N ASN A 150 31.50 18.60 10.28
CA ASN A 150 32.87 18.99 10.49
C ASN A 150 33.00 19.51 11.92
N LEU A 151 34.09 19.12 12.57
CA LEU A 151 34.52 19.60 13.88
C LEU A 151 34.72 21.13 13.84
N GLY A 152 33.63 21.87 14.02
CA GLY A 152 33.61 23.29 14.30
C GLY A 152 33.80 23.52 15.79
N ARG A 153 35.05 23.46 16.23
CA ARG A 153 35.54 23.89 17.55
C ARG A 153 35.17 25.38 17.75
N LEU A 154 34.01 25.65 18.34
CA LEU A 154 33.66 26.96 18.90
C LEU A 154 33.50 26.85 20.41
N THR A 155 34.58 27.23 21.09
CA THR A 155 34.61 27.90 22.39
C THR A 155 33.45 27.64 23.34
N GLN A 156 33.77 26.81 24.33
CA GLN A 156 33.20 26.75 25.67
C GLN A 156 32.98 28.17 26.24
N ARG A 157 31.80 28.76 26.04
CA ARG A 157 31.35 29.93 26.81
C ARG A 157 30.34 29.44 27.84
N ARG A 158 30.87 29.20 29.03
CA ARG A 158 30.18 28.84 30.27
C ARG A 158 29.20 29.97 30.62
N ALA A 159 27.95 29.84 30.20
CA ALA A 159 26.85 30.63 30.76
C ALA A 159 26.28 29.86 31.96
N THR A 160 26.45 30.44 33.14
CA THR A 160 25.84 29.97 34.40
C THR A 160 24.33 30.18 34.33
N SER A 161 23.61 29.16 33.85
CA SER A 161 22.14 29.15 33.92
C SER A 161 21.71 28.87 35.36
N ARG A 162 21.22 29.93 35.99
CA ARG A 162 20.66 29.98 37.34
C ARG A 162 19.41 29.11 37.37
N SER A 163 19.51 27.96 38.02
CA SER A 163 18.39 27.07 38.34
C SER A 163 17.27 27.85 39.04
N LYS A 164 16.18 28.14 38.32
CA LYS A 164 14.90 28.50 38.92
C LYS A 164 14.13 27.21 39.15
N ARG A 165 13.97 26.87 40.42
CA ARG A 165 13.06 25.83 40.93
C ARG A 165 11.71 25.92 40.23
N GLN A 166 11.36 24.86 39.51
CA GLN A 166 10.02 24.63 39.02
C GLN A 166 9.25 23.90 40.14
N PRO A 167 8.09 24.41 40.59
CA PRO A 167 7.28 23.72 41.60
C PRO A 167 6.68 22.46 40.99
N GLN A 168 6.89 21.33 41.67
CA GLN A 168 6.19 20.08 41.41
C GLN A 168 4.71 20.26 41.78
N LEU A 169 3.83 20.14 40.79
CA LEU A 169 2.39 20.00 41.00
C LEU A 169 2.05 18.50 41.05
N PRO A 170 1.36 18.04 42.11
CA PRO A 170 0.98 16.63 42.27
C PRO A 170 -0.18 16.28 41.33
N TRP A 171 -0.01 15.20 40.57
CA TRP A 171 -1.04 14.61 39.71
C TRP A 171 -1.89 13.61 40.49
N ASP A 172 -2.55 14.08 41.55
CA ASP A 172 -3.61 13.34 42.21
C ASP A 172 -4.96 13.91 41.79
N GLY A 173 -5.72 13.10 41.03
CA GLY A 173 -7.16 13.27 40.87
C GLY A 173 -7.63 13.79 39.51
N LEU A 174 -7.90 12.86 38.59
CA LEU A 174 -9.04 13.01 37.67
C LEU A 174 -9.56 11.63 37.25
N VAL A 175 -10.38 11.08 38.15
CA VAL A 175 -11.36 10.04 37.84
C VAL A 175 -12.67 10.74 37.48
N THR A 176 -12.98 10.78 36.18
CA THR A 176 -14.31 10.95 35.59
C THR A 176 -14.13 10.64 34.10
N GLY A 177 -14.60 9.53 33.54
CA GLY A 177 -15.95 9.00 33.65
C GLY A 177 -16.64 9.26 32.32
N PHE A 178 -16.50 8.34 31.36
CA PHE A 178 -17.48 8.19 30.28
C PHE A 178 -17.76 6.70 30.08
N ALA A 179 -19.00 6.38 30.39
CA ALA A 179 -19.65 5.11 30.21
C ALA A 179 -20.10 4.91 28.76
N THR A 180 -20.44 3.65 28.47
CA THR A 180 -21.46 3.20 27.51
C THR A 180 -21.07 3.12 26.03
N GLY A 181 -21.15 1.89 25.50
CA GLY A 181 -21.27 1.67 24.05
C GLY A 181 -20.91 0.28 23.54
N ILE A 182 -21.52 -0.78 24.10
CA ILE A 182 -21.55 -2.08 23.42
C ILE A 182 -22.50 -1.95 22.22
N GLY A 183 -21.98 -2.17 21.01
CA GLY A 183 -22.76 -2.28 19.79
C GLY A 183 -22.44 -3.58 19.07
N ILE A 184 -23.14 -4.65 19.46
CA ILE A 184 -23.22 -5.89 18.66
C ILE A 184 -24.24 -5.62 17.56
N VAL A 185 -23.81 -5.66 16.29
CA VAL A 185 -24.74 -5.78 15.16
C VAL A 185 -24.57 -7.16 14.55
N LEU A 186 -25.47 -8.05 14.97
CA LEU A 186 -25.76 -9.32 14.35
C LEU A 186 -26.67 -9.04 13.13
N GLY A 187 -26.17 -9.23 11.93
CA GLY A 187 -26.91 -9.01 10.68
C GLY A 187 -26.91 -10.26 9.82
N ALA A 188 -27.72 -11.25 10.19
CA ALA A 188 -28.04 -12.39 9.34
C ALA A 188 -28.92 -11.92 8.18
N ARG A 189 -28.44 -12.03 6.93
CA ARG A 189 -29.33 -12.05 5.77
C ARG A 189 -29.62 -13.49 5.37
N LEU A 190 -30.75 -13.99 5.86
CA LEU A 190 -31.55 -14.98 5.16
C LEU A 190 -32.07 -14.33 3.87
N GLY A 191 -31.68 -14.89 2.73
CA GLY A 191 -32.16 -14.51 1.40
C GLY A 191 -32.35 -15.75 0.53
N SER A 192 -32.87 -16.83 1.10
CA SER A 192 -33.30 -18.03 0.38
C SER A 192 -34.80 -18.18 0.56
N LEU A 193 -35.58 -17.50 -0.28
CA LEU A 193 -36.98 -17.79 -0.60
C LEU A 193 -37.46 -16.69 -1.54
N LEU A 194 -37.40 -16.96 -2.85
CA LEU A 194 -38.31 -16.48 -3.90
C LEU A 194 -37.75 -16.96 -5.25
N TRP A 195 -37.83 -18.28 -5.50
CA TRP A 195 -37.80 -18.81 -6.86
C TRP A 195 -39.02 -19.70 -7.08
N PRO A 196 -40.11 -19.18 -7.66
CA PRO A 196 -41.21 -19.97 -8.17
C PRO A 196 -40.98 -20.27 -9.66
N GLY A 197 -40.92 -21.56 -9.98
CA GLY A 197 -41.50 -22.08 -11.23
C GLY A 197 -40.66 -21.99 -12.50
N ALA A 198 -40.10 -23.14 -12.90
CA ALA A 198 -40.33 -23.66 -14.24
C ALA A 198 -40.12 -25.18 -14.23
N ALA A 199 -41.23 -25.90 -14.23
CA ALA A 199 -41.28 -27.28 -14.67
C ALA A 199 -41.34 -27.29 -16.20
N VAL A 200 -40.41 -27.97 -16.86
CA VAL A 200 -40.56 -28.57 -18.20
C VAL A 200 -39.68 -29.82 -18.15
N ASP A 201 -40.24 -30.94 -17.70
CA ASP A 201 -40.98 -31.93 -18.48
C ASP A 201 -40.09 -32.75 -19.42
N GLU A 202 -40.17 -34.05 -19.19
CA GLU A 202 -39.46 -35.15 -19.82
C GLU A 202 -39.68 -35.16 -21.33
N ARG A 203 -38.61 -35.45 -22.09
CA ARG A 203 -38.72 -36.43 -23.18
C ARG A 203 -37.50 -37.33 -23.24
N ARG A 204 -37.67 -38.49 -22.58
CA ARG A 204 -37.04 -39.75 -22.99
C ARG A 204 -37.71 -40.26 -24.27
N GLY A 205 -36.87 -40.82 -25.14
CA GLY A 205 -37.22 -41.98 -25.96
C GLY A 205 -36.85 -41.85 -27.45
N PRO A 206 -36.81 -42.98 -28.18
CA PRO A 206 -35.90 -44.09 -27.94
C PRO A 206 -35.21 -44.60 -29.22
N ARG A 207 -34.16 -45.41 -29.01
CA ARG A 207 -33.49 -46.37 -29.92
C ARG A 207 -32.57 -45.84 -31.01
#